data_AF-A0A816D197-F1
#
_entry.id   AF-A0A816D197-F1
#
_cell.length_a   1.000
_cell.length_b   1.000
_cell.length_c   1.000
_cell.angle_alpha   90.00
_cell.angle_beta   90.00
_cell.angle_gamma   90.00
#
_symmetry.space_group_name_H-M   'P 1'
#
loop_
_entity.id
_entity.type
_entity.pdbx_description
1 polymer ?
#
loop_
_entity_poly.entity_id
_entity_poly.type
_entity_poly.pdbx_seq_one_letter_code
_entity_poly.pdbx_strand_id
1 'polypeptide(L)' 'GVANRGASIRIPRQVDEEKCGYFEDRRPASNCDPYAVTSIIVRTVCLGEQD' A
#
# COMPACT_ATOMS: atom_id res chain seq x y z
N GLY A 1 6.68 0.32 -7.14
CA GLY A 1 7.88 -0.26 -7.78
C GLY A 1 8.76 -0.96 -6.76
N VAL A 2 9.62 -1.89 -7.20
CA VAL A 2 10.53 -2.66 -6.31
C VAL A 2 11.64 -1.75 -5.78
N ALA A 3 11.81 -1.72 -4.46
CA ALA A 3 12.78 -0.90 -3.73
C ALA A 3 12.77 0.62 -4.03
N ASN A 4 11.78 1.11 -4.77
CA ASN A 4 11.70 2.51 -5.19
C ASN A 4 10.99 3.36 -4.11
N ARG A 5 11.73 4.27 -3.48
CA ARG A 5 11.20 5.19 -2.44
C ARG A 5 10.41 6.38 -2.99
N GLY A 6 10.58 6.71 -4.28
CA GLY A 6 9.85 7.80 -4.97
C GLY A 6 8.55 7.34 -5.64
N ALA A 7 8.25 6.04 -5.62
CA ALA A 7 6.97 5.52 -6.11
C ALA A 7 5.87 5.69 -5.06
N SER A 8 4.62 5.86 -5.52
CA SER A 8 3.45 5.93 -4.63
C SER A 8 3.29 4.67 -3.78
N ILE A 9 3.46 3.49 -4.40
CA ILE A 9 3.47 2.20 -3.74
C ILE A 9 4.87 1.58 -3.87
N ARG A 10 5.44 1.13 -2.74
CA ARG A 10 6.75 0.46 -2.68
C ARG A 10 6.58 -1.02 -2.37
N ILE A 11 7.29 -1.86 -3.10
CA ILE A 11 7.46 -3.27 -2.74
C ILE A 11 8.88 -3.41 -2.16
N PRO A 12 9.06 -3.82 -0.90
CA PRO A 12 10.38 -4.08 -0.34
C PRO A 12 11.14 -5.11 -1.18
N ARG A 13 12.47 -4.97 -1.29
CA ARG A 13 13.29 -5.88 -2.11
C ARG A 13 13.12 -7.34 -1.67
N GLN A 14 13.16 -7.60 -0.36
CA GLN A 14 12.96 -8.93 0.20
C GLN A 14 11.60 -9.54 -0.20
N VAL A 15 10.53 -8.74 -0.21
CA VAL A 15 9.19 -9.21 -0.62
C VAL A 15 9.17 -9.59 -2.10
N ASP A 16 9.87 -8.83 -2.95
CA ASP A 16 10.01 -9.19 -4.36
C ASP A 16 10.90 -10.43 -4.56
N GLU A 17 11.95 -10.61 -3.77
CA GLU A 17 12.82 -11.80 -3.82
C GLU A 17 12.10 -13.07 -3.34
N GLU A 18 11.40 -13.00 -2.20
CA GLU A 18 10.69 -14.12 -1.57
C GLU A 18 9.32 -14.40 -2.20
N LYS A 19 8.82 -13.50 -3.07
CA LYS A 19 7.50 -13.57 -3.72
C LYS A 19 6.32 -13.65 -2.75
N CYS A 20 6.51 -13.23 -1.50
CA CYS A 20 5.47 -13.12 -0.48
C CYS A 20 5.82 -11.99 0.51
N GLY A 21 4.81 -11.50 1.24
CA GLY A 21 4.98 -10.43 2.22
C GLY A 21 3.97 -9.30 2.04
N TYR A 22 4.44 -8.05 2.01
CA TYR A 22 3.59 -6.86 2.01
C TYR A 22 4.06 -5.78 1.02
N PHE A 23 3.16 -4.84 0.70
CA PHE A 23 3.50 -3.60 0.01
C PHE A 23 3.34 -2.40 0.96
N GLU A 24 4.02 -1.31 0.66
CA GLU A 24 3.96 -0.04 1.40
C GLU A 24 3.20 0.99 0.56
N ASP A 25 2.04 1.45 1.03
CA ASP A 25 1.40 2.66 0.50
C ASP A 25 2.02 3.89 1.17
N ARG A 26 2.69 4.73 0.38
CA ARG A 26 3.45 5.90 0.85
C ARG A 26 2.74 7.22 0.53
N ARG A 27 1.49 7.15 0.06
CA ARG A 27 0.65 8.31 -0.24
C ARG A 27 0.01 8.95 1.00
N PRO A 28 -0.35 8.23 2.09
CA PRO A 28 -0.98 8.86 3.25
C PRO A 28 -0.09 9.95 3.86
N ALA A 29 -0.66 11.14 4.03
CA ALA A 29 0.01 12.25 4.69
C ALA A 29 0.13 12.01 6.20
N SER A 30 1.05 12.69 6.88
CA SER A 30 1.29 12.51 8.32
C SER A 30 0.09 12.84 9.21
N ASN A 31 -0.88 13.59 8.70
CA ASN A 31 -2.10 14.00 9.39
C ASN A 31 -3.35 13.22 8.96
N CYS A 32 -3.20 12.12 8.21
CA CYS A 32 -4.35 11.34 7.76
C CYS A 32 -5.07 10.66 8.94
N ASP A 33 -6.38 10.47 8.80
CA ASP A 33 -7.14 9.60 9.70
C ASP A 33 -6.79 8.13 9.40
N PRO A 34 -6.21 7.38 10.36
CA PRO A 34 -5.83 6.00 10.14
C PRO A 34 -7.03 5.09 9.84
N TYR A 35 -8.22 5.38 10.37
CA TYR A 35 -9.41 4.56 10.13
C TYR A 35 -9.93 4.75 8.70
N ALA A 36 -9.91 5.99 8.20
CA ALA A 36 -10.29 6.27 6.83
C ALA A 36 -9.32 5.59 5.84
N VAL A 37 -8.01 5.74 6.04
CA VAL A 37 -6.98 5.16 5.16
C VAL A 37 -7.07 3.64 5.11
N THR A 38 -7.13 2.98 6.27
CA THR A 38 -7.20 1.51 6.33
C THR A 38 -8.49 0.97 5.72
N SER A 39 -9.62 1.63 5.96
CA SER A 39 -10.91 1.29 5.35
C SER A 39 -10.84 1.32 3.82
N ILE A 40 -10.30 2.40 3.22
CA ILE A 40 -10.20 2.55 1.77
C ILE A 40 -9.29 1.48 1.14
N ILE A 41 -8.16 1.15 1.78
CA ILE A 41 -7.25 0.10 1.30
C ILE A 41 -7.99 -1.25 1.23
N VAL A 42 -8.70 -1.63 2.30
CA VAL A 42 -9.43 -2.90 2.36
C VAL A 42 -10.55 -2.94 1.32
N ARG A 43 -11.32 -1.86 1.20
CA ARG A 43 -12.41 -1.75 0.24
C ARG A 43 -11.95 -1.92 -1.21
N THR A 44 -10.88 -1.22 -1.57
CA THR A 44 -10.33 -1.25 -2.93
C THR A 44 -9.67 -2.60 -3.25
N VAL A 45 -8.84 -3.13 -2.35
CA VAL A 45 -7.98 -4.29 -2.64
C VAL A 45 -8.68 -5.63 -2.38
N CYS A 46 -9.51 -5.71 -1.33
CA CYS A 46 -10.10 -6.98 -0.88
C CYS A 46 -11.58 -7.10 -1.23
N LEU A 47 -12.32 -6.00 -1.34
CA LEU A 47 -13.77 -6.00 -1.56
C LEU A 47 -14.17 -5.60 -2.98
N GLY A 48 -13.21 -5.14 -3.80
CA GLY A 48 -13.46 -4.79 -5.20
C GLY A 48 -14.44 -3.62 -5.38
N GLU A 49 -14.56 -2.75 -4.37
CA GLU A 49 -15.38 -1.56 -4.44
C GLU A 49 -14.79 -0.63 -5.51
N GLN A 50 -15.60 -0.31 -6.52
CA GLN A 50 -15.29 0.67 -7.55
C GLN A 50 -16.24 1.84 -7.35
N ASP A 51 -15.67 3.03 -7.12
CA ASP A 51 -16.42 4.30 -7.13
C ASP A 51 -16.94 4.62 -8.55
#